data_AF-T0K5K3-F1
#
_entry.id   AF-T0K5K3-F1
#
_cell.length_a   1.000
_cell.length_b   1.000
_cell.length_c   1.000
_cell.angle_alpha   90.00
_cell.angle_beta   90.00
_cell.angle_gamma   90.00
#
_symmetry.space_group_name_H-M   'P 1'
#
loop_
_entity.id
_entity.type
_entity.pdbx_description
1 polymer ?
#
loop_
_entity_poly.entity_id
_entity_poly.type
_entity_poly.pdbx_seq_one_letter_code
_entity_poly.pdbx_strand_id
1 'polypeptide(L)'
;GIAGGADEESDDALRARLLARIRQPVRGGAVSDYVAWALEVAEVSRAWCYGNWNGLGTVKLLFVMDGRANIIPEAGDVAVVATHIDALRPVTAQVTVAAPVAQPVPFTIALSPDTAEVRAAVTAELDDLFAREAEPGGTMLISHMREAASIAAGETDHVMATPTANVTAAAGAILTRGAITWA
;
A
#
# COMPACT_ATOMS: atom_id res chain seq x y z
N GLY A 1 32.08 -12.80 -10.65
CA GLY A 1 30.64 -12.53 -10.69
C GLY A 1 29.99 -13.20 -9.50
N ILE A 2 29.42 -12.38 -8.61
CA ILE A 2 28.21 -12.62 -7.83
C ILE A 2 27.69 -11.22 -7.49
N ALA A 3 26.59 -10.80 -8.12
CA ALA A 3 25.93 -9.54 -7.83
C ALA A 3 24.48 -9.90 -7.56
N GLY A 4 24.04 -9.75 -6.31
CA GLY A 4 22.71 -10.16 -5.87
C GLY A 4 22.56 -10.22 -4.35
N GLY A 5 23.30 -9.42 -3.59
CA GLY A 5 22.97 -9.18 -2.19
C GLY A 5 21.82 -8.19 -2.16
N ALA A 6 20.61 -8.64 -1.83
CA ALA A 6 19.54 -7.74 -1.43
C ALA A 6 19.99 -6.94 -0.20
N ASP A 7 19.59 -5.67 -0.10
CA ASP A 7 19.94 -4.81 1.03
C ASP A 7 19.51 -5.45 2.36
N GLU A 8 20.38 -5.35 3.36
CA GLU A 8 20.20 -5.94 4.69
C GLU A 8 18.96 -5.33 5.38
N GLU A 9 18.03 -6.18 5.81
CA GLU A 9 16.83 -5.80 6.56
C GLU A 9 17.22 -4.89 7.74
N SER A 10 16.61 -3.71 7.87
CA SER A 10 16.95 -2.79 8.96
C SER A 10 16.47 -3.32 10.32
N ASP A 11 17.20 -3.00 11.39
CA ASP A 11 16.87 -3.41 12.76
C ASP A 11 15.44 -3.02 13.19
N ASP A 12 14.94 -1.88 12.71
CA ASP A 12 13.58 -1.41 12.99
C ASP A 12 12.52 -2.26 12.27
N ALA A 13 12.77 -2.67 11.02
CA ALA A 13 11.91 -3.59 10.29
C ALA A 13 11.89 -4.98 10.97
N LEU A 14 13.07 -5.46 11.39
CA LEU A 14 13.21 -6.73 12.12
C LEU A 14 12.45 -6.72 13.45
N ARG A 15 12.54 -5.61 14.20
CA ARG A 15 11.87 -5.42 15.50
C ARG A 15 10.36 -5.36 15.35
N ALA A 16 9.85 -4.64 14.35
CA ALA A 16 8.42 -4.58 14.05
C ALA A 16 7.87 -5.98 13.75
N ARG A 17 8.57 -6.77 12.93
CA ARG A 17 8.22 -8.17 12.63
C ARG A 17 8.18 -9.06 13.87
N LEU A 18 9.19 -8.95 14.74
CA LEU A 18 9.28 -9.72 16.00
C LEU A 18 8.13 -9.40 16.97
N LEU A 19 7.80 -8.13 17.15
CA LEU A 19 6.69 -7.70 18.01
C LEU A 19 5.33 -8.13 17.46
N ALA A 20 5.14 -8.11 16.14
CA ALA A 20 3.94 -8.63 15.50
C ALA A 20 3.77 -10.12 15.75
N ARG A 21 4.84 -10.91 15.60
CA ARG A 21 4.84 -12.37 15.82
C ARG A 21 4.43 -12.76 17.25
N ILE A 22 4.91 -12.02 18.26
CA ILE A 22 4.56 -12.28 19.67
C ILE A 22 3.08 -12.00 19.96
N ARG A 23 2.51 -10.98 19.32
CA ARG A 23 1.12 -10.54 19.56
C ARG A 23 0.08 -11.37 18.79
N GLN A 24 0.49 -12.12 17.76
CA GLN A 24 -0.38 -12.92 16.91
C GLN A 24 0.08 -14.38 16.89
N PRO A 25 -0.27 -15.21 17.89
CA PRO A 25 0.01 -16.64 17.84
C PRO A 25 -0.71 -17.27 16.63
N VAL A 26 0.04 -18.01 15.82
CA VAL A 26 -0.45 -18.63 14.57
C VAL A 26 -1.67 -19.49 14.86
N ARG A 27 -2.82 -19.15 14.25
CA ARG A 27 -4.08 -19.89 14.46
C ARG A 27 -4.38 -20.90 13.37
N GLY A 28 -3.46 -21.09 12.43
CA GLY A 28 -3.56 -22.09 11.38
C GLY A 28 -4.64 -21.74 10.36
N GLY A 29 -4.71 -20.49 9.91
CA GLY A 29 -5.56 -20.08 8.78
C GLY A 29 -6.56 -18.95 9.08
N ALA A 30 -6.33 -18.14 10.12
CA ALA A 30 -7.09 -16.91 10.32
C ALA A 30 -6.67 -15.85 9.28
N VAL A 31 -7.53 -14.84 9.04
CA VAL A 31 -7.23 -13.71 8.13
C VAL A 31 -5.89 -13.04 8.46
N SER A 32 -5.59 -12.86 9.76
CA SER A 32 -4.33 -12.30 10.21
C SER A 32 -3.11 -13.16 9.89
N ASP A 33 -3.26 -14.50 9.83
CA ASP A 33 -2.15 -15.40 9.51
C ASP A 33 -1.69 -15.17 8.06
N TYR A 34 -2.62 -15.06 7.11
CA TYR A 34 -2.29 -14.79 5.71
C TYR A 34 -1.58 -13.46 5.50
N VAL A 35 -2.00 -12.41 6.21
CA VAL A 35 -1.33 -11.10 6.17
C VAL A 35 0.08 -11.22 6.72
N ALA A 36 0.25 -11.88 7.87
CA ALA A 36 1.56 -12.09 8.47
C ALA A 36 2.49 -12.90 7.56
N TRP A 37 2.00 -13.98 6.95
CA TRP A 37 2.77 -14.79 6.01
C TRP A 37 3.15 -14.02 4.74
N ALA A 38 2.26 -13.16 4.21
CA ALA A 38 2.59 -12.31 3.07
C ALA A 38 3.76 -11.38 3.38
N LEU A 39 3.76 -10.79 4.57
CA LEU A 39 4.81 -9.87 5.05
C LEU A 39 6.13 -10.57 5.41
N GLU A 40 6.17 -11.90 5.43
CA GLU A 40 7.43 -12.65 5.55
C GLU A 40 8.21 -12.70 4.24
N VAL A 41 7.54 -12.45 3.10
CA VAL A 41 8.17 -12.39 1.78
C VAL A 41 8.87 -11.04 1.60
N ALA A 42 10.12 -11.06 1.15
CA ALA A 42 10.92 -9.86 0.93
C ALA A 42 10.20 -8.85 0.01
N GLU A 43 10.41 -7.56 0.29
CA GLU A 43 9.80 -6.40 -0.40
C GLU A 43 8.28 -6.21 -0.22
N VAL A 44 7.56 -7.19 0.33
CA VAL A 44 6.13 -7.01 0.66
C VAL A 44 6.01 -6.06 1.85
N SER A 45 5.41 -4.89 1.63
CA SER A 45 5.28 -3.85 2.66
C SER A 45 3.90 -3.83 3.34
N ARG A 46 2.84 -4.12 2.58
CA ARG A 46 1.46 -4.14 3.06
C ARG A 46 0.69 -5.28 2.40
N ALA A 47 -0.20 -5.91 3.17
CA ALA A 47 -1.06 -6.98 2.69
C ALA A 47 -2.45 -6.92 3.33
N TRP A 48 -3.46 -7.32 2.57
CA TRP A 48 -4.87 -7.34 2.95
C TRP A 48 -5.47 -8.70 2.59
N CYS A 49 -6.06 -9.36 3.59
CA CYS A 49 -6.69 -10.66 3.43
C CYS A 49 -8.21 -10.54 3.58
N TYR A 50 -8.94 -11.10 2.62
CA TYR A 50 -10.40 -11.14 2.59
C TYR A 50 -10.85 -12.60 2.63
N GLY A 51 -11.49 -13.00 3.73
CA GLY A 51 -12.07 -14.33 3.89
C GLY A 51 -13.44 -14.46 3.20
N ASN A 52 -13.75 -15.67 2.74
CA ASN A 52 -14.97 -16.03 2.02
C ASN A 52 -15.31 -15.11 0.83
N TRP A 53 -14.28 -14.54 0.19
CA TRP A 53 -14.45 -13.52 -0.84
C TRP A 53 -15.24 -14.00 -2.07
N ASN A 54 -15.16 -15.31 -2.36
CA ASN A 54 -15.87 -15.98 -3.44
C ASN A 54 -16.51 -17.29 -2.95
N GLY A 55 -17.18 -17.22 -1.80
CA GLY A 55 -17.83 -18.37 -1.17
C GLY A 55 -17.03 -18.99 -0.03
N LEU A 56 -17.64 -19.94 0.68
CA LEU A 56 -17.07 -20.53 1.90
C LEU A 56 -15.73 -21.22 1.63
N GLY A 57 -14.75 -20.92 2.48
CA GLY A 57 -13.40 -21.52 2.40
C GLY A 57 -12.49 -20.87 1.36
N THR A 58 -12.94 -19.81 0.68
CA THR A 58 -12.09 -19.02 -0.22
C THR A 58 -11.39 -17.88 0.52
N VAL A 59 -10.17 -17.55 0.13
CA VAL A 59 -9.38 -16.44 0.68
C VAL A 59 -8.81 -15.65 -0.48
N LYS A 60 -8.90 -14.32 -0.42
CA LYS A 60 -8.21 -13.43 -1.35
C LYS A 60 -7.17 -12.63 -0.58
N LEU A 61 -5.94 -12.68 -1.05
CA LEU A 61 -4.81 -11.95 -0.48
C LEU A 61 -4.32 -10.96 -1.54
N LEU A 62 -4.39 -9.67 -1.20
CA LEU A 62 -3.81 -8.58 -1.97
C LEU A 62 -2.60 -8.04 -1.23
N PHE A 63 -1.59 -7.59 -1.96
CA PHE A 63 -0.39 -7.00 -1.36
C PHE A 63 0.24 -5.96 -2.28
N VAL A 64 1.10 -5.12 -1.72
CA VAL A 64 1.88 -4.11 -2.43
C VAL A 64 3.32 -4.08 -1.92
N MET A 65 4.19 -3.39 -2.66
CA MET A 65 5.62 -3.27 -2.40
C MET A 65 6.03 -1.79 -2.44
N ASP A 66 5.74 -1.05 -1.37
CA ASP A 66 5.90 0.42 -1.29
C ASP A 66 7.35 0.89 -1.40
N GLY A 67 8.33 -0.01 -1.21
CA GLY A 67 9.75 0.29 -1.45
C GLY A 67 10.13 0.48 -2.92
N ARG A 68 9.21 0.20 -3.85
CA ARG A 68 9.41 0.33 -5.29
C ARG A 68 8.73 1.58 -5.84
N ALA A 69 9.25 2.11 -6.95
CA ALA A 69 8.62 3.25 -7.64
C ALA A 69 7.19 2.94 -8.14
N ASN A 70 6.94 1.68 -8.51
CA ASN A 70 5.60 1.16 -8.73
C ASN A 70 5.28 0.17 -7.61
N ILE A 71 4.33 0.54 -6.75
CA ILE A 71 3.95 -0.28 -5.60
C ILE A 71 3.20 -1.56 -5.99
N ILE A 72 2.69 -1.63 -7.23
CA ILE A 72 1.90 -2.77 -7.73
C ILE A 72 2.84 -3.94 -8.03
N PRO A 73 2.68 -5.09 -7.37
CA PRO A 73 3.50 -6.27 -7.61
C PRO A 73 3.36 -6.79 -9.04
N GLU A 74 4.45 -7.31 -9.59
CA GLU A 74 4.47 -7.97 -10.89
C GLU A 74 4.02 -9.43 -10.77
N ALA A 75 3.78 -10.08 -11.91
CA ALA A 75 3.35 -11.48 -11.94
C ALA A 75 4.35 -12.43 -11.25
N GLY A 76 5.65 -12.12 -11.29
CA GLY A 76 6.69 -12.87 -10.58
C GLY A 76 6.56 -12.77 -9.07
N ASP A 77 6.33 -11.57 -8.55
CA ASP A 77 6.12 -11.33 -7.12
C ASP A 77 4.89 -12.09 -6.61
N VAL A 78 3.79 -12.04 -7.38
CA VAL A 78 2.56 -12.76 -7.06
C VAL A 78 2.82 -14.27 -6.98
N ALA A 79 3.62 -14.84 -7.89
CA ALA A 79 3.96 -16.26 -7.87
C ALA A 79 4.83 -16.64 -6.66
N VAL A 80 5.77 -15.79 -6.25
CA VAL A 80 6.60 -16.01 -5.05
C VAL A 80 5.73 -16.02 -3.80
N VAL A 81 4.89 -14.99 -3.62
CA VAL A 81 3.97 -14.91 -2.47
C VAL A 81 2.97 -16.07 -2.48
N ALA A 82 2.41 -16.42 -3.65
CA ALA A 82 1.51 -17.57 -3.78
C ALA A 82 2.17 -18.89 -3.34
N THR A 83 3.42 -19.11 -3.73
CA THR A 83 4.19 -20.32 -3.33
C THR A 83 4.41 -20.36 -1.83
N HIS A 84 4.78 -19.23 -1.21
CA HIS A 84 4.96 -19.13 0.24
C HIS A 84 3.67 -19.42 1.00
N ILE A 85 2.55 -18.84 0.56
CA ILE A 85 1.24 -19.03 1.18
C ILE A 85 0.73 -20.48 1.01
N ASP A 86 0.98 -21.11 -0.14
CA ASP A 86 0.55 -22.49 -0.40
C ASP A 86 1.21 -23.50 0.56
N ALA A 87 2.45 -23.25 0.97
CA ALA A 87 3.17 -24.09 1.94
C ALA A 87 2.60 -23.99 3.38
N LEU A 88 1.89 -22.92 3.70
CA LEU A 88 1.45 -22.60 5.07
C LEU A 88 -0.07 -22.72 5.27
N ARG A 89 -0.85 -22.53 4.21
CA ARG A 89 -2.32 -22.51 4.29
C ARG A 89 -2.88 -23.87 4.75
N PRO A 90 -4.04 -23.89 5.42
CA PRO A 90 -4.80 -25.11 5.63
C PRO A 90 -5.16 -25.77 4.31
N VAL A 91 -5.12 -27.10 4.27
CA VAL A 91 -5.43 -27.90 3.06
C VAL A 91 -6.78 -27.56 2.45
N THR A 92 -7.77 -27.22 3.28
CA THR A 92 -9.14 -26.90 2.87
C THR A 92 -9.32 -25.48 2.34
N ALA A 93 -8.37 -24.57 2.55
CA ALA A 93 -8.51 -23.17 2.17
C ALA A 93 -8.15 -22.94 0.70
N GLN A 94 -9.05 -22.40 -0.11
CA GLN A 94 -8.77 -22.02 -1.49
C GLN A 94 -8.28 -20.57 -1.54
N VAL A 95 -6.97 -20.39 -1.71
CA VAL A 95 -6.34 -19.06 -1.63
C VAL A 95 -6.06 -18.50 -3.02
N THR A 96 -6.41 -17.23 -3.22
CA THR A 96 -6.08 -16.44 -4.41
C THR A 96 -5.18 -15.29 -3.98
N VAL A 97 -3.92 -15.33 -4.39
CA VAL A 97 -2.97 -14.24 -4.22
C VAL A 97 -2.96 -13.39 -5.49
N ALA A 98 -3.06 -12.07 -5.37
CA ALA A 98 -3.05 -11.17 -6.52
C ALA A 98 -2.51 -9.78 -6.17
N ALA A 99 -2.03 -9.06 -7.18
CA ALA A 99 -1.78 -7.62 -7.08
C ALA A 99 -3.12 -6.84 -7.13
N PRO A 100 -3.28 -5.75 -6.36
CA PRO A 100 -4.38 -4.83 -6.58
C PRO A 100 -4.21 -4.08 -7.90
N VAL A 101 -5.32 -3.57 -8.45
CA VAL A 101 -5.27 -2.70 -9.64
C VAL A 101 -4.97 -1.26 -9.19
N ALA A 102 -3.95 -0.61 -9.75
CA ALA A 102 -3.72 0.81 -9.47
C ALA A 102 -4.88 1.67 -10.00
N GLN A 103 -5.39 2.56 -9.15
CA GLN A 103 -6.35 3.60 -9.52
C GLN A 103 -5.74 4.97 -9.21
N PRO A 104 -5.05 5.60 -10.18
CA PRO A 104 -4.42 6.89 -9.97
C PRO A 104 -5.44 8.00 -9.69
N VAL A 105 -5.19 8.80 -8.66
CA VAL A 105 -5.97 10.00 -8.32
C VAL A 105 -5.26 11.22 -8.89
N PRO A 106 -5.79 11.87 -9.94
CA PRO A 106 -5.18 13.09 -10.47
C PRO A 106 -5.39 14.26 -9.51
N PHE A 107 -4.42 15.17 -9.48
CA PHE A 107 -4.47 16.38 -8.67
C PHE A 107 -4.33 17.63 -9.53
N THR A 108 -5.05 18.68 -9.16
CA THR A 108 -4.84 20.04 -9.66
C THR A 108 -4.74 20.97 -8.48
N ILE A 109 -3.57 21.55 -8.26
CA ILE A 109 -3.25 22.33 -7.06
C ILE A 109 -2.61 23.66 -7.47
N ALA A 110 -3.15 24.77 -6.98
CA ALA A 110 -2.50 26.07 -7.01
C ALA A 110 -1.83 26.32 -5.66
N LEU A 111 -0.57 26.78 -5.65
CA LEU A 111 0.20 27.05 -4.44
C LEU A 111 0.49 28.54 -4.27
N SER A 112 0.64 28.97 -3.03
CA SER A 112 1.14 30.29 -2.68
C SER A 112 2.05 30.17 -1.44
N PRO A 113 3.38 30.35 -1.56
CA PRO A 113 4.15 30.58 -2.77
C PRO A 113 4.31 29.32 -3.64
N ASP A 114 4.33 29.52 -4.96
CA ASP A 114 4.54 28.43 -5.92
C ASP A 114 6.03 28.31 -6.32
N THR A 115 6.77 27.44 -5.62
CA THR A 115 8.18 27.16 -5.87
C THR A 115 8.44 25.67 -6.09
N ALA A 116 9.56 25.32 -6.72
CA ALA A 116 9.91 23.93 -6.96
C ALA A 116 10.07 23.14 -5.64
N GLU A 117 10.61 23.79 -4.61
CA GLU A 117 10.81 23.24 -3.28
C GLU A 117 9.46 22.93 -2.60
N VAL A 118 8.50 23.86 -2.64
CA VAL A 118 7.16 23.66 -2.05
C VAL A 118 6.38 22.59 -2.83
N ARG A 119 6.46 22.59 -4.17
CA ARG A 119 5.85 21.53 -5.00
C ARG A 119 6.39 20.15 -4.65
N ALA A 120 7.70 20.04 -4.44
CA ALA A 120 8.34 18.79 -4.04
C ALA A 120 7.89 18.34 -2.65
N ALA A 121 7.81 19.26 -1.69
CA ALA A 121 7.33 18.98 -0.34
C ALA A 121 5.87 18.49 -0.35
N VAL A 122 4.96 19.19 -1.06
CA VAL A 122 3.55 18.78 -1.19
C VAL A 122 3.44 17.41 -1.87
N THR A 123 4.26 17.14 -2.88
CA THR A 123 4.28 15.82 -3.54
C THR A 123 4.67 14.73 -2.55
N ALA A 124 5.68 14.96 -1.72
CA ALA A 124 6.15 14.00 -0.72
C ALA A 124 5.10 13.73 0.37
N GLU A 125 4.42 14.76 0.87
CA GLU A 125 3.34 14.60 1.86
C GLU A 125 2.14 13.83 1.28
N LEU A 126 1.81 14.07 0.01
CA LEU A 126 0.77 13.29 -0.68
C LEU A 126 1.21 11.84 -0.89
N ASP A 127 2.46 11.58 -1.27
CA ASP A 127 2.99 10.22 -1.39
C ASP A 127 2.94 9.47 -0.04
N ASP A 128 3.32 10.13 1.06
CA ASP A 128 3.23 9.58 2.42
C ASP A 128 1.78 9.28 2.82
N LEU A 129 0.85 10.20 2.56
CA LEU A 129 -0.58 9.98 2.83
C LEU A 129 -1.11 8.72 2.13
N PHE A 130 -0.78 8.53 0.85
CA PHE A 130 -1.22 7.35 0.10
C PHE A 130 -0.56 6.07 0.62
N ALA A 131 0.70 6.12 1.05
CA ALA A 131 1.36 4.97 1.68
C ALA A 131 0.72 4.58 3.01
N ARG A 132 0.26 5.57 3.80
CA ARG A 132 -0.37 5.34 5.11
C ARG A 132 -1.82 4.88 5.02
N GLU A 133 -2.61 5.47 4.13
CA GLU A 133 -4.08 5.33 4.17
C GLU A 133 -4.68 4.55 3.00
N ALA A 134 -3.99 4.43 1.86
CA ALA A 134 -4.56 3.72 0.73
C ALA A 134 -4.66 2.22 1.02
N GLU A 135 -5.85 1.65 0.88
CA GLU A 135 -6.09 0.22 0.96
C GLU A 135 -7.01 -0.23 -0.20
N PRO A 136 -7.00 -1.52 -0.59
CA PRO A 136 -7.84 -1.98 -1.68
C PRO A 136 -9.34 -1.83 -1.36
N GLY A 137 -10.07 -1.14 -2.23
CA GLY A 137 -11.48 -0.78 -2.02
C GLY A 137 -11.72 0.34 -0.98
N GLY A 138 -10.65 0.91 -0.43
CA GLY A 138 -10.71 1.97 0.58
C GLY A 138 -11.13 3.33 0.02
N THR A 139 -11.41 4.27 0.93
CA THR A 139 -11.77 5.65 0.59
C THR A 139 -10.73 6.62 1.14
N MET A 140 -10.14 7.42 0.26
CA MET A 140 -9.27 8.55 0.63
C MET A 140 -10.13 9.80 0.85
N LEU A 141 -10.00 10.41 2.03
CA LEU A 141 -10.79 11.59 2.39
C LEU A 141 -10.17 12.86 1.82
N ILE A 142 -11.00 13.76 1.28
CA ILE A 142 -10.52 15.05 0.75
C ILE A 142 -9.92 15.94 1.83
N SER A 143 -10.42 15.84 3.06
CA SER A 143 -9.84 16.55 4.21
C SER A 143 -8.39 16.14 4.44
N HIS A 144 -8.07 14.85 4.38
CA HIS A 144 -6.72 14.35 4.60
C HIS A 144 -5.78 14.71 3.45
N MET A 145 -6.27 14.67 2.20
CA MET A 145 -5.48 15.13 1.04
C MET A 145 -5.13 16.62 1.13
N ARG A 146 -6.07 17.46 1.58
CA ARG A 146 -5.81 18.89 1.80
C ARG A 146 -4.88 19.13 2.99
N GLU A 147 -5.07 18.38 4.07
CA GLU A 147 -4.18 18.46 5.24
C GLU A 147 -2.74 18.09 4.86
N ALA A 148 -2.54 17.01 4.09
CA ALA A 148 -1.22 16.62 3.60
C ALA A 148 -0.55 17.74 2.78
N ALA A 149 -1.31 18.44 1.93
CA ALA A 149 -0.78 19.61 1.22
C ALA A 149 -0.45 20.78 2.17
N SER A 150 -1.29 21.04 3.18
CA SER A 150 -1.08 22.13 4.16
C SER A 150 0.07 21.92 5.14
N ILE A 151 0.47 20.67 5.42
CA ILE A 151 1.62 20.41 6.31
C ILE A 151 2.96 20.46 5.58
N ALA A 152 2.95 20.58 4.26
CA ALA A 152 4.15 20.59 3.44
C ALA A 152 5.07 21.76 3.79
N ALA A 153 6.37 21.47 3.92
CA ALA A 153 7.35 22.48 4.27
C ALA A 153 7.37 23.63 3.26
N GLY A 154 7.21 24.86 3.76
CA GLY A 154 7.21 26.08 2.95
C GLY A 154 5.87 26.41 2.27
N GLU A 155 4.85 25.55 2.41
CA GLU A 155 3.49 25.90 2.03
C GLU A 155 2.93 26.99 2.97
N THR A 156 2.12 27.88 2.43
CA THR A 156 1.40 28.90 3.21
C THR A 156 -0.10 28.87 2.91
N ASP A 157 -0.45 28.71 1.63
CA ASP A 157 -1.82 28.48 1.19
C ASP A 157 -1.83 27.63 -0.09
N HIS A 158 -2.92 26.89 -0.28
CA HIS A 158 -3.15 26.13 -1.50
C HIS A 158 -4.64 26.04 -1.84
N VAL A 159 -4.92 25.89 -3.13
CA VAL A 159 -6.25 25.54 -3.63
C VAL A 159 -6.18 24.21 -4.35
N MET A 160 -6.82 23.19 -3.77
CA MET A 160 -7.00 21.88 -4.41
C MET A 160 -8.29 21.86 -5.24
N ALA A 161 -8.15 22.08 -6.55
CA ALA A 161 -9.25 22.06 -7.50
C ALA A 161 -9.67 20.64 -7.90
N THR A 162 -8.76 19.67 -7.81
CA THR A 162 -9.07 18.24 -7.98
C THR A 162 -8.15 17.44 -7.05
N PRO A 163 -8.67 16.41 -6.35
CA PRO A 163 -10.07 15.98 -6.29
C PRO A 163 -10.99 16.97 -5.54
N THR A 164 -12.30 16.94 -5.83
CA THR A 164 -13.32 17.82 -5.23
C THR A 164 -14.17 17.16 -4.13
N ALA A 165 -14.03 15.84 -3.97
CA ALA A 165 -14.69 15.05 -2.93
C ALA A 165 -13.79 13.88 -2.50
N ASN A 166 -14.24 13.11 -1.51
CA ASN A 166 -13.62 11.83 -1.16
C ASN A 166 -13.55 10.91 -2.38
N VAL A 167 -12.46 10.16 -2.50
CA VAL A 167 -12.24 9.24 -3.62
C VAL A 167 -12.27 7.82 -3.09
N THR A 168 -13.11 6.96 -3.67
CA THR A 168 -13.21 5.55 -3.30
C THR A 168 -12.57 4.68 -4.38
N ALA A 169 -11.74 3.72 -3.98
CA ALA A 169 -11.18 2.74 -4.89
C ALA A 169 -12.26 1.76 -5.38
N ALA A 170 -12.19 1.36 -6.64
CA ALA A 170 -12.99 0.25 -7.14
C ALA A 170 -12.66 -1.07 -6.40
N ALA A 171 -13.54 -2.06 -6.50
CA ALA A 171 -13.35 -3.35 -5.85
C ALA A 171 -12.03 -4.01 -6.31
N GLY A 172 -11.12 -4.27 -5.36
CA GLY A 172 -9.80 -4.85 -5.64
C GLY A 172 -8.80 -3.88 -6.28
N ALA A 173 -9.16 -2.61 -6.46
CA ALA A 173 -8.24 -1.54 -6.82
C ALA A 173 -7.73 -0.83 -5.57
N ILE A 174 -6.54 -0.24 -5.64
CA ILE A 174 -5.95 0.61 -4.61
C ILE A 174 -5.70 2.00 -5.20
N LEU A 175 -5.98 3.04 -4.43
CA LEU A 175 -5.68 4.40 -4.87
C LEU A 175 -4.16 4.62 -4.88
N THR A 176 -3.66 5.22 -5.95
CA THR A 176 -2.26 5.67 -6.05
C THR A 176 -2.24 7.17 -6.34
N ARG A 177 -1.19 7.88 -5.94
CA ARG A 177 -1.04 9.29 -6.30
C ARG A 177 -0.89 9.40 -7.82
N GLY A 178 -1.83 10.06 -8.47
CA GLY A 178 -1.76 10.37 -9.90
C GLY A 178 -0.90 11.61 -10.17
N ALA A 179 -0.88 12.04 -11.43
CA ALA A 179 -0.17 13.26 -11.81
C ALA A 179 -0.73 14.49 -11.07
N ILE A 180 0.19 15.36 -10.60
CA ILE A 180 -0.16 16.67 -10.05
C ILE A 180 0.04 17.72 -11.14
N THR A 181 -1.03 18.43 -11.46
CA THR A 181 -1.00 19.61 -12.33
C THR A 181 -0.95 20.85 -11.44
N TRP A 182 0.10 21.65 -11.60
CA TRP A 182 0.26 22.92 -10.88
C TRP A 182 -0.36 24.06 -11.69
N ALA A 183 -1.22 24.86 -11.07
CA ALA A 183 -1.96 25.95 -11.69
C ALA A 183 -1.46 27.32 -11.25
#